data_AF-A0A6B2GBB6-F1
#
_entry.id   AF-A0A6B2GBB6-F1
#
_cell.length_a   1.000
_cell.length_b   1.000
_cell.length_c   1.000
_cell.angle_alpha   90.00
_cell.angle_beta   90.00
_cell.angle_gamma   90.00
#
_symmetry.space_group_name_H-M   'P 1'
#
loop_
_entity.id
_entity.type
_entity.pdbx_description
1 polymer ?
#
loop_
_entity_poly.entity_id
_entity_poly.type
_entity_poly.pdbx_seq_one_letter_code
_entity_poly.pdbx_strand_id
1 'polypeptide(L)'
;LKVEQLFLKQTDLINLAVKALSDINLDLSVQKVTIQNLFTELKTLALQTDKSFIGAVNAQEHKQINGFEKLEARLLKAQKRKYNELTKRIFNLQNDLFPNQSLQERTQNFSELYLELGTELIPLLIKHLNPLALEFTILVV
;
A
#
# COMPACT_ATOMS: atom_id res chain seq x y z
N LEU A 1 -10.57 -4.46 6.66
CA LEU A 1 -9.90 -3.14 6.60
C LEU A 1 -10.15 -2.44 7.91
N LYS A 2 -9.10 -1.93 8.56
CA LYS A 2 -9.25 -1.02 9.70
C LYS A 2 -9.46 0.40 9.18
N VAL A 3 -10.21 1.20 9.93
CA VAL A 3 -10.56 2.58 9.56
C VAL A 3 -9.32 3.44 9.35
N GLU A 4 -8.32 3.31 10.23
CA GLU A 4 -7.01 3.99 10.13
C GLU A 4 -6.32 3.77 8.78
N GLN A 5 -6.52 2.60 8.16
CA GLN A 5 -5.91 2.27 6.88
C GLN A 5 -6.47 3.12 5.73
N LEU A 6 -7.68 3.67 5.86
CA LEU A 6 -8.29 4.54 4.84
C LEU A 6 -7.53 5.85 4.65
N PHE A 7 -6.74 6.27 5.65
CA PHE A 7 -5.88 7.46 5.60
C PHE A 7 -4.55 7.22 4.88
N LEU A 8 -4.22 5.97 4.53
CA LEU A 8 -3.03 5.66 3.75
C LEU A 8 -3.18 6.14 2.32
N LYS A 9 -2.05 6.32 1.62
CA LYS A 9 -2.08 6.57 0.18
C LYS A 9 -2.82 5.43 -0.52
N GLN A 10 -3.59 5.77 -1.54
CA GLN A 10 -4.44 4.84 -2.26
C GLN A 10 -3.70 3.61 -2.78
N THR A 11 -2.47 3.79 -3.28
CA THR A 11 -1.63 2.68 -3.72
C THR A 11 -1.30 1.71 -2.60
N ASP A 12 -1.03 2.22 -1.40
CA ASP A 12 -0.62 1.45 -0.23
C ASP A 12 -1.82 0.73 0.38
N LEU A 13 -2.97 1.40 0.45
CA LEU A 13 -4.24 0.81 0.86
C LEU A 13 -4.63 -0.37 -0.03
N ILE A 14 -4.56 -0.19 -1.34
CA ILE A 14 -4.85 -1.26 -2.31
C ILE A 14 -3.84 -2.40 -2.17
N ASN A 15 -2.54 -2.09 -2.03
CA ASN A 15 -1.51 -3.11 -1.84
C ASN A 15 -1.77 -3.92 -0.57
N LEU A 16 -2.11 -3.28 0.53
CA LEU A 16 -2.44 -3.93 1.80
C LEU A 16 -3.69 -4.81 1.67
N ALA A 17 -4.76 -4.30 1.06
CA ALA A 17 -5.99 -5.06 0.85
C ALA A 17 -5.74 -6.30 -0.01
N VAL A 18 -5.00 -6.16 -1.12
CA VAL A 18 -4.68 -7.28 -2.01
C VAL A 18 -3.76 -8.29 -1.32
N LYS A 19 -2.79 -7.86 -0.52
CA LYS A 19 -1.95 -8.76 0.27
C LYS A 19 -2.75 -9.52 1.33
N ALA A 20 -3.69 -8.86 2.00
CA ALA A 20 -4.53 -9.49 3.02
C ALA A 20 -5.54 -10.50 2.44
N LEU A 21 -5.97 -10.30 1.18
CA LEU A 21 -6.92 -11.18 0.48
C LEU A 21 -6.25 -12.28 -0.36
N SER A 22 -4.94 -12.18 -0.58
CA SER A 22 -4.19 -13.15 -1.36
C SER A 22 -3.91 -14.38 -0.50
N ASP A 23 -4.46 -15.52 -0.90
CA ASP A 23 -4.15 -16.83 -0.28
C ASP A 23 -2.70 -17.27 -0.51
N ILE A 24 -1.99 -16.56 -1.40
CA ILE A 24 -0.62 -16.84 -1.82
C ILE A 24 0.30 -15.81 -1.20
N ASN A 25 1.38 -16.27 -0.55
CA ASN A 25 2.45 -15.39 -0.10
C ASN A 25 3.19 -14.80 -1.32
N LEU A 26 3.10 -13.49 -1.49
CA LEU A 26 3.73 -12.75 -2.60
C LEU A 26 5.13 -12.24 -2.24
N ASP A 27 5.57 -12.45 -0.99
CA ASP A 27 6.88 -12.04 -0.52
C ASP A 27 7.94 -13.05 -0.93
N LEU A 28 8.90 -12.61 -1.76
CA LEU A 28 10.04 -13.41 -2.19
C LEU A 28 11.31 -13.10 -1.39
N SER A 29 11.19 -12.46 -0.22
CA SER A 29 12.33 -12.13 0.65
C SER A 29 13.18 -13.35 1.01
N VAL A 30 12.55 -14.51 1.27
CA VAL A 30 13.27 -15.76 1.56
C VAL A 30 14.15 -16.19 0.38
N GLN A 31 13.62 -16.11 -0.83
CA GLN A 31 14.34 -16.48 -2.06
C GLN A 31 15.46 -15.49 -2.34
N LYS A 32 15.24 -14.18 -2.11
CA LYS A 32 16.28 -13.15 -2.24
C LYS A 32 17.45 -13.39 -1.29
N VAL A 33 17.17 -13.70 -0.02
CA VAL A 33 18.20 -14.04 0.98
C VAL A 33 18.96 -15.30 0.58
N THR A 34 18.26 -16.32 0.09
CA THR A 34 18.88 -17.57 -0.38
C THR A 34 19.84 -17.31 -1.55
N ILE A 35 19.42 -16.48 -2.51
CA ILE A 35 20.25 -16.06 -3.64
C ILE A 35 21.48 -15.28 -3.16
N GLN A 36 21.31 -14.32 -2.24
CA GLN A 36 22.42 -13.54 -1.68
C GLN A 36 23.46 -14.42 -0.98
N ASN A 37 23.01 -15.43 -0.23
CA ASN A 37 23.92 -16.38 0.42
C ASN A 37 24.70 -17.20 -0.61
N LEU A 38 24.03 -17.71 -1.65
CA LEU A 38 24.67 -18.43 -2.75
C LEU A 38 25.69 -17.55 -3.49
N PHE A 39 25.39 -16.28 -3.73
CA PHE A 39 26.34 -15.35 -4.35
C PHE A 39 27.51 -15.00 -3.43
N THR A 40 27.31 -14.97 -2.11
CA THR A 40 28.39 -14.85 -1.13
C THR A 40 29.38 -16.01 -1.25
N GLU A 41 28.89 -17.24 -1.36
CA GLU A 41 29.72 -18.44 -1.58
C GLU A 41 30.45 -18.40 -2.94
N LEU A 42 29.79 -17.92 -4.00
CA LEU A 42 30.45 -17.75 -5.29
C LEU A 42 31.57 -16.69 -5.25
N LYS A 43 31.41 -15.63 -4.45
CA LYS A 43 32.46 -14.62 -4.26
C LYS A 43 33.68 -15.18 -3.53
N THR A 44 33.51 -16.05 -2.53
CA THR A 44 34.65 -16.68 -1.85
C THR A 44 35.43 -17.59 -2.80
N LEU A 45 34.75 -18.33 -3.68
CA LEU A 45 35.38 -19.12 -4.74
C LEU A 45 36.07 -18.24 -5.80
N ALA A 46 35.46 -17.13 -6.20
CA ALA A 46 36.06 -16.18 -7.13
C ALA A 46 37.35 -15.55 -6.56
N LEU A 47 37.39 -15.29 -5.25
CA LEU A 47 38.59 -14.79 -4.57
C LEU A 47 39.75 -15.79 -4.55
N GLN A 48 39.46 -17.09 -4.55
CA GLN A 48 40.45 -18.17 -4.61
C GLN A 48 40.97 -18.42 -6.05
N THR A 49 40.30 -17.83 -7.05
CA THR A 49 40.67 -17.96 -8.47
C THR A 49 41.17 -16.61 -8.99
N ASP A 50 40.47 -15.99 -9.95
CA ASP A 50 40.84 -14.68 -10.50
C ASP A 50 39.93 -13.59 -9.91
N LYS A 51 40.53 -12.60 -9.25
CA LYS A 51 39.83 -11.44 -8.67
C LYS A 51 39.03 -10.65 -9.72
N SER A 52 39.40 -10.73 -11.00
CA SER A 52 38.65 -10.11 -12.10
C SER A 52 37.21 -10.65 -12.22
N PHE A 53 36.96 -11.88 -11.77
CA PHE A 53 35.62 -12.50 -11.80
C PHE A 53 34.65 -11.94 -10.77
N ILE A 54 35.11 -11.25 -9.72
CA ILE A 54 34.24 -10.70 -8.66
C ILE A 54 33.22 -9.72 -9.25
N GLY A 55 33.63 -8.91 -10.23
CA GLY A 55 32.74 -7.97 -10.91
C GLY A 55 31.61 -8.68 -11.65
N ALA A 56 31.91 -9.78 -12.34
CA ALA A 56 30.92 -10.60 -13.04
C ALA A 56 29.93 -11.27 -12.07
N VAL A 57 30.43 -11.79 -10.94
CA VAL A 57 29.60 -12.42 -9.89
C VAL A 57 28.63 -11.39 -9.28
N ASN A 58 29.13 -10.20 -8.93
CA ASN A 58 28.28 -9.11 -8.39
C ASN A 58 27.23 -8.64 -9.40
N ALA A 59 27.61 -8.49 -10.68
CA ALA A 59 26.67 -8.09 -11.72
C ALA A 59 25.54 -9.11 -11.89
N GLN A 60 25.87 -10.41 -11.80
CA GLN A 60 24.88 -11.47 -11.89
C GLN A 60 23.99 -11.54 -10.65
N GLU A 61 24.53 -11.34 -9.44
CA GLU A 61 23.74 -11.24 -8.21
C GLU A 61 22.69 -10.12 -8.32
N HIS A 62 23.12 -8.90 -8.68
CA HIS A 62 22.22 -7.76 -8.86
C HIS A 62 21.15 -8.05 -9.91
N LYS A 63 21.52 -8.69 -11.02
CA LYS A 63 20.57 -9.06 -12.08
C LYS A 63 19.50 -10.04 -11.57
N GLN A 64 19.88 -11.01 -10.73
CA GLN A 64 18.94 -11.97 -10.15
C GLN A 64 18.01 -11.28 -9.15
N ILE A 65 18.53 -10.48 -8.21
CA ILE A 65 17.72 -9.76 -7.22
C ILE A 65 16.71 -8.83 -7.90
N ASN A 66 17.16 -8.05 -8.89
CA ASN A 66 16.26 -7.19 -9.69
C ASN A 66 15.21 -8.02 -10.46
N GLY A 67 15.53 -9.26 -10.83
CA GLY A 67 14.60 -10.21 -11.43
C GLY A 67 13.48 -10.61 -10.47
N PHE A 68 13.83 -10.92 -9.21
CA PHE A 68 12.85 -11.24 -8.17
C PHE A 68 11.94 -10.05 -7.84
N GLU A 69 12.48 -8.84 -7.74
CA GLU A 69 11.66 -7.63 -7.52
C GLU A 69 10.65 -7.40 -8.65
N LYS A 70 11.08 -7.58 -9.90
CA LYS A 70 10.16 -7.50 -11.05
C LYS A 70 9.11 -8.60 -11.01
N LEU A 71 9.45 -9.80 -10.56
CA LEU A 71 8.51 -10.91 -10.42
C LEU A 71 7.46 -10.62 -9.34
N GLU A 72 7.87 -10.15 -8.16
CA GLU A 72 6.96 -9.71 -7.09
C GLU A 72 5.98 -8.65 -7.59
N ALA A 73 6.48 -7.62 -8.29
CA ALA A 73 5.65 -6.56 -8.85
C ALA A 73 4.62 -7.11 -9.86
N ARG A 74 5.02 -8.09 -10.68
CA ARG A 74 4.12 -8.76 -11.64
C ARG A 74 3.06 -9.61 -10.93
N LEU A 75 3.45 -10.35 -9.89
CA LEU A 75 2.53 -11.15 -9.08
C LEU A 75 1.49 -10.26 -8.39
N LEU A 76 1.94 -9.17 -7.77
CA LEU A 76 1.05 -8.19 -7.13
C LEU A 76 0.11 -7.52 -8.14
N LYS A 77 0.60 -7.20 -9.35
CA LYS A 77 -0.24 -6.68 -10.44
C LYS A 77 -1.29 -7.71 -10.90
N ALA A 78 -0.94 -8.99 -10.97
CA ALA A 78 -1.89 -10.05 -11.30
C ALA A 78 -2.98 -10.19 -10.23
N GLN A 79 -2.62 -10.13 -8.95
CA GLN A 79 -3.58 -10.16 -7.86
C GLN A 79 -4.49 -8.93 -7.86
N LYS A 80 -3.96 -7.73 -8.10
CA LYS A 80 -4.78 -6.52 -8.29
C LYS A 80 -5.84 -6.68 -9.39
N ARG A 81 -5.49 -7.34 -10.50
CA ARG A 81 -6.43 -7.65 -11.58
C ARG A 81 -7.48 -8.67 -11.16
N LYS A 82 -7.09 -9.70 -10.40
CA LYS A 82 -8.00 -10.71 -9.85
C LYS A 82 -9.04 -10.07 -8.91
N TYR A 83 -8.59 -9.16 -8.04
CA TYR A 83 -9.44 -8.45 -7.07
C TYR A 83 -9.88 -7.07 -7.55
N ASN A 84 -10.05 -6.87 -8.86
CA ASN A 84 -10.31 -5.55 -9.45
C ASN A 84 -11.59 -4.91 -8.91
N GLU A 85 -12.68 -5.68 -8.79
CA GLU A 85 -13.94 -5.14 -8.26
C GLU A 85 -13.79 -4.63 -6.82
N LEU A 86 -13.14 -5.42 -5.98
CA LEU A 86 -12.92 -5.06 -4.58
C LEU A 86 -11.97 -3.86 -4.45
N THR A 87 -10.92 -3.84 -5.29
CA THR A 87 -10.00 -2.71 -5.41
C THR A 87 -10.71 -1.43 -5.82
N LYS A 88 -11.66 -1.50 -6.77
CA LYS A 88 -12.50 -0.36 -7.18
C LYS A 88 -13.41 0.12 -6.06
N ARG A 89 -14.02 -0.79 -5.29
CA ARG A 89 -14.86 -0.43 -4.15
C ARG A 89 -14.05 0.31 -3.08
N ILE A 90 -12.84 -0.15 -2.77
CA ILE A 90 -11.93 0.53 -1.84
C ILE A 90 -11.54 1.92 -2.38
N PHE A 91 -11.24 2.01 -3.68
CA PHE A 91 -10.90 3.27 -4.34
C PHE A 91 -12.03 4.29 -4.24
N ASN A 92 -13.27 3.87 -4.54
CA ASN A 92 -14.44 4.74 -4.45
C ASN A 92 -14.69 5.18 -3.01
N LEU A 93 -14.70 4.24 -2.06
CA LEU A 93 -14.85 4.55 -0.64
C LEU A 93 -13.81 5.57 -0.15
N GLN A 94 -12.56 5.42 -0.59
CA GLN A 94 -11.52 6.37 -0.22
C GLN A 94 -11.73 7.74 -0.87
N ASN A 95 -12.21 7.82 -2.11
CA ASN A 95 -12.51 9.11 -2.75
C ASN A 95 -13.71 9.81 -2.13
N ASP A 96 -14.70 9.06 -1.63
CA ASP A 96 -15.85 9.62 -0.92
C ASP A 96 -15.39 10.29 0.39
N LEU A 97 -14.42 9.68 1.09
CA LEU A 97 -13.85 10.21 2.34
C LEU A 97 -12.75 11.27 2.12
N PHE A 98 -11.98 11.13 1.04
CA PHE A 98 -10.85 12.00 0.69
C PHE A 98 -11.00 12.54 -0.74
N PRO A 99 -12.04 13.35 -1.01
CA PRO A 99 -12.24 13.99 -2.31
C PRO A 99 -10.98 14.75 -2.75
N ASN A 100 -10.62 14.60 -4.03
CA ASN A 100 -9.38 15.15 -4.60
C ASN A 100 -8.09 14.74 -3.84
N GLN A 101 -8.09 13.59 -3.16
CA GLN A 101 -7.00 13.12 -2.29
C GLN A 101 -6.68 14.11 -1.14
N SER A 102 -7.65 14.93 -0.78
CA SER A 102 -7.59 15.88 0.33
C SER A 102 -8.64 15.53 1.37
N LEU A 103 -8.51 16.05 2.59
CA LEU A 103 -9.55 15.92 3.61
C LEU A 103 -10.87 16.51 3.10
N GLN A 104 -11.96 15.82 3.39
CA GLN A 104 -13.34 16.22 3.09
C GLN A 104 -13.60 17.70 3.46
N GLU A 105 -13.21 18.10 4.67
CA GLU A 105 -13.40 19.47 5.20
C GLU A 105 -12.75 20.58 4.35
N ARG A 106 -11.75 20.24 3.53
CA ARG A 106 -11.04 21.22 2.69
C ARG A 106 -11.70 21.43 1.33
N THR A 107 -12.65 20.58 0.96
CA THR A 107 -13.19 20.52 -0.40
C THR A 107 -14.71 20.57 -0.44
N GLN A 108 -15.40 19.94 0.51
CA GLN A 108 -16.85 19.96 0.57
C GLN A 108 -17.37 21.23 1.24
N ASN A 109 -18.44 21.77 0.69
CA ASN A 109 -19.15 22.89 1.29
C ASN A 109 -20.14 22.38 2.33
N PHE A 110 -20.27 23.11 3.45
CA PHE A 110 -21.33 22.90 4.44
C PHE A 110 -22.73 22.78 3.82
N SER A 111 -23.03 23.56 2.77
CA SER A 111 -24.35 23.55 2.13
C SER A 111 -24.73 22.21 1.52
N GLU A 112 -23.75 21.43 1.05
CA GLU A 112 -24.00 20.09 0.50
C GLU A 112 -24.49 19.14 1.60
N LEU A 113 -23.79 19.15 2.74
CA LEU A 113 -24.16 18.33 3.90
C LEU A 113 -25.50 18.78 4.51
N TYR A 114 -25.75 20.09 4.54
CA TYR A 114 -27.00 20.64 5.07
C TYR A 114 -28.20 20.31 4.18
N LEU A 115 -28.02 20.16 2.88
CA LEU A 115 -29.09 19.73 1.96
C LEU A 115 -29.54 18.30 2.28
N GLU A 116 -28.60 17.41 2.62
CA GLU A 116 -28.88 16.00 2.95
C GLU A 116 -29.39 15.81 4.39
N LEU A 117 -28.76 16.49 5.36
CA LEU A 117 -28.99 16.26 6.80
C LEU A 117 -29.91 17.30 7.45
N GLY A 118 -30.16 18.42 6.77
CA GLY A 118 -31.02 19.49 7.26
C GLY A 118 -30.58 20.04 8.63
N THR A 119 -31.57 20.35 9.46
CA THR A 119 -31.36 20.96 10.78
C THR A 119 -30.63 20.07 11.78
N GLU A 120 -30.52 18.77 11.51
CA GLU A 120 -29.83 17.81 12.39
C GLU A 120 -28.31 17.86 12.29
N LEU A 121 -27.76 18.48 11.22
CA LEU A 121 -26.32 18.54 10.99
C LEU A 121 -25.57 19.21 12.16
N ILE A 122 -25.98 20.42 12.55
CA ILE A 122 -25.29 21.19 13.60
C ILE A 122 -25.36 20.49 14.97
N PRO A 123 -26.53 20.03 15.45
CA PRO A 123 -26.61 19.23 16.68
C PRO A 123 -25.70 18.00 16.67
N LEU A 124 -25.64 17.28 15.54
CA LEU A 124 -24.81 16.10 15.39
C LEU A 124 -23.31 16.44 15.48
N LEU A 125 -22.86 17.50 14.80
CA LEU A 125 -21.48 17.98 14.89
C LEU A 125 -21.10 18.39 16.32
N ILE A 126 -21.95 19.17 16.99
CA ILE A 126 -21.69 19.63 18.38
C ILE A 126 -21.58 18.44 19.34
N LYS A 127 -22.43 17.43 19.15
CA LYS A 127 -22.45 16.25 20.02
C LYS A 127 -21.19 15.39 19.89
N HIS A 128 -20.62 15.32 18.70
CA HIS A 128 -19.56 14.35 18.38
C HIS A 128 -18.16 14.95 18.20
N LEU A 129 -18.05 16.24 17.89
CA LEU A 129 -16.74 16.88 17.73
C LEU A 129 -16.17 17.32 19.08
N ASN A 130 -14.97 16.84 19.39
CA ASN A 130 -14.15 17.36 20.48
C ASN A 130 -12.99 18.19 19.91
N PRO A 131 -13.08 19.54 19.91
CA PRO A 131 -12.13 20.40 19.22
C PRO A 131 -10.70 20.33 19.78
N LEU A 132 -10.51 19.80 21.00
CA LEU A 132 -9.20 19.71 21.66
C LEU A 132 -8.62 18.30 21.67
N ALA A 133 -9.28 17.32 21.07
CA ALA A 133 -8.79 15.94 21.03
C ALA A 133 -7.62 15.74 20.04
N LEU A 134 -7.46 16.63 19.05
CA LEU A 134 -6.42 16.57 18.01
C LEU A 134 -6.41 15.24 17.23
N GLU A 135 -7.59 14.65 17.02
CA GLU A 135 -7.78 13.40 16.30
C GLU A 135 -8.80 13.56 15.16
N PHE A 136 -8.75 12.65 14.18
CA PHE A 136 -9.76 12.61 13.13
C PHE A 136 -11.07 12.06 13.70
N THR A 137 -12.16 12.80 13.51
CA THR A 137 -13.51 12.33 13.83
C THR A 137 -14.18 11.84 12.55
N ILE A 138 -14.72 10.61 12.58
CA ILE A 138 -15.51 10.06 11.49
C ILE A 138 -16.95 9.94 11.97
N LEU A 139 -17.84 10.61 11.25
CA LEU A 139 -19.27 10.58 11.52
C LEU A 139 -19.94 9.70 10.47
N VAL A 140 -20.55 8.62 10.93
CA VAL A 140 -21.37 7.76 10.09
C VAL A 140 -22.81 8.18 10.34
N VAL A 141 -23.45 8.75 9.32
CA VAL A 141 -24.82 9.26 9.36
C VAL A 141 -25.74 8.33 8.59
#